data_AF-A0AB37UB17-F1
#
_entry.id   AF-A0AB37UB17-F1
#
_cell.length_a   1.000
_cell.length_b   1.000
_cell.length_c   1.000
_cell.angle_alpha   90.00
_cell.angle_beta   90.00
_cell.angle_gamma   90.00
#
_symmetry.space_group_name_H-M   'P 1'
#
loop_
_entity.id
_entity.type
_entity.pdbx_description
1 polymer ?
#
loop_
_entity_poly.entity_id
_entity_poly.type
_entity_poly.pdbx_seq_one_letter_code
_entity_poly.pdbx_strand_id
1 'polypeptide(L)'
;MMSETIGTTVAGIELTTNEQANPVTPNWLGEVLLVGEYWRKTDLLERLQTQVRVNRGRMGQYEVCDFVLLLLAYAISGLDTLQSFFEQLQSVQSIVMSVWQRQHCPVASTLSRFLADIEPTALYQF
;
A
#
# COMPACT_ATOMS: atom_id res chain seq x y z
N MET A 1 22.27 -21.60 -11.97
CA MET A 1 22.78 -20.22 -12.01
C MET A 1 23.56 -20.01 -10.72
N MET A 2 24.86 -19.73 -10.82
CA MET A 2 25.75 -19.50 -9.68
C MET A 2 25.45 -18.13 -9.07
N SER A 3 25.13 -18.08 -7.78
CA SER A 3 24.99 -16.84 -7.01
C SER A 3 26.39 -16.31 -6.70
N GLU A 4 26.78 -15.20 -7.32
CA GLU A 4 28.08 -14.58 -7.10
C GLU A 4 28.02 -13.79 -5.78
N THR A 5 28.71 -14.28 -4.75
CA THR A 5 28.76 -13.61 -3.44
C THR A 5 29.99 -12.69 -3.43
N ILE A 6 29.78 -11.38 -3.51
CA ILE A 6 30.86 -10.39 -3.42
C ILE A 6 31.05 -10.03 -1.94
N GLY A 7 32.16 -10.47 -1.35
CA GLY A 7 32.58 -10.05 -0.01
C GLY A 7 33.58 -8.90 -0.11
N THR A 8 33.39 -7.82 0.65
CA THR A 8 34.40 -6.76 0.81
C THR A 8 34.63 -6.51 2.29
N THR A 9 35.90 -6.51 2.72
CA THR A 9 36.28 -6.20 4.09
C THR A 9 36.63 -4.71 4.20
N VAL A 10 35.85 -3.94 4.95
CA VAL A 10 36.16 -2.55 5.31
C VAL A 10 36.25 -2.47 6.83
N ALA A 11 37.40 -2.05 7.35
CA ALA A 11 37.65 -1.86 8.79
C ALA A 11 37.35 -3.07 9.69
N GLY A 12 37.67 -4.29 9.24
CA GLY A 12 37.49 -5.52 10.05
C GLY A 12 36.06 -6.04 10.13
N ILE A 13 35.14 -5.46 9.35
CA ILE A 13 33.78 -5.94 9.19
C ILE A 13 33.71 -6.69 7.86
N GLU A 14 33.37 -7.98 7.90
CA GLU A 14 33.04 -8.76 6.71
C GLU A 14 31.64 -8.36 6.23
N LEU A 15 31.56 -7.60 5.15
CA LEU A 15 30.30 -7.26 4.49
C LEU A 15 30.04 -8.33 3.42
N THR A 16 29.07 -9.19 3.67
CA THR A 16 28.55 -10.14 2.69
C THR A 16 27.26 -9.57 2.10
N THR A 17 27.28 -9.23 0.81
CA THR A 17 26.07 -8.86 0.07
C THR A 17 25.57 -10.08 -0.71
N ASN A 18 24.34 -10.51 -0.46
CA ASN A 18 23.63 -11.44 -1.33
C ASN A 18 22.70 -10.65 -2.27
N GLU A 19 22.39 -11.21 -3.44
CA GLU A 19 21.46 -10.58 -4.40
C GLU A 19 19.99 -10.67 -3.95
N GLN A 20 19.71 -11.30 -2.81
CA GLN A 20 18.38 -11.32 -2.22
C GLN A 20 18.07 -9.93 -1.68
N ALA A 21 17.13 -9.24 -2.32
CA ALA A 21 16.50 -8.06 -1.77
C ALA A 21 16.09 -8.35 -0.32
N ASN A 22 16.75 -7.73 0.64
CA ASN A 22 16.34 -7.74 2.03
C ASN A 22 15.24 -6.67 2.14
N PRO A 23 13.95 -7.04 2.23
CA PRO A 23 12.89 -6.06 2.39
C PRO A 23 13.10 -5.33 3.71
N VAL A 24 13.67 -4.12 3.65
CA VAL A 24 13.72 -3.23 4.80
C VAL A 24 12.28 -2.90 5.16
N THR A 25 11.90 -3.24 6.40
CA THR A 25 10.57 -2.89 6.90
C THR A 25 10.41 -1.38 6.82
N PRO A 26 9.39 -0.87 6.09
CA PRO A 26 9.19 0.56 6.00
C PRO A 26 8.91 1.16 7.36
N ASN A 27 9.51 2.31 7.66
CA ASN A 27 9.35 3.00 8.95
C ASN A 27 7.88 3.39 9.24
N TRP A 28 7.07 3.63 8.20
CA TRP A 28 5.65 3.97 8.29
C TRP A 28 4.73 2.77 8.52
N LEU A 29 5.22 1.53 8.43
CA LEU A 29 4.37 0.34 8.53
C LEU A 29 3.57 0.32 9.83
N GLY A 30 4.22 0.63 10.96
CA GLY A 30 3.57 0.60 12.27
C GLY A 30 2.35 1.52 12.35
N GLU A 31 2.45 2.73 11.79
CA GLU A 31 1.36 3.71 11.76
C GLU A 31 0.21 3.25 10.87
N VAL A 32 0.52 2.70 9.69
CA VAL A 32 -0.48 2.13 8.79
C VAL A 32 -1.23 0.97 9.43
N LEU A 33 -0.53 0.08 10.14
CA LEU A 33 -1.16 -1.04 10.85
C LEU A 33 -2.02 -0.57 12.01
N LEU A 34 -1.58 0.44 12.76
CA LEU A 34 -2.37 1.01 13.85
C LEU A 34 -3.69 1.61 13.34
N VAL A 35 -3.63 2.39 12.26
CA VAL A 35 -4.82 2.98 11.65
C VAL A 35 -5.72 1.91 11.03
N GLY A 36 -5.14 0.92 10.35
CA GLY A 36 -5.88 -0.22 9.81
C GLY A 36 -6.64 -0.99 10.90
N GLU A 37 -5.98 -1.27 12.03
CA GLU A 37 -6.60 -1.95 13.17
C GLU A 37 -7.68 -1.08 13.84
N TYR A 38 -7.48 0.24 13.90
CA TYR A 38 -8.50 1.17 14.37
C TYR A 38 -9.75 1.14 13.47
N TRP A 39 -9.58 1.14 12.15
CA TRP A 39 -10.68 1.06 11.18
C TRP A 39 -11.43 -0.26 11.30
N ARG A 40 -10.69 -1.35 11.55
CA ARG A 40 -11.26 -2.67 11.80
C ARG A 40 -12.09 -2.70 13.09
N LYS A 41 -11.60 -2.10 14.17
CA LYS A 41 -12.29 -2.07 15.47
C LYS A 41 -13.50 -1.14 15.52
N THR A 42 -13.60 -0.19 14.60
CA THR A 42 -14.69 0.81 14.54
C THR A 42 -15.72 0.50 13.46
N ASP A 43 -15.60 -0.67 12.82
CA ASP A 43 -16.42 -1.09 11.67
C ASP A 43 -16.41 -0.07 10.52
N LEU A 44 -15.42 0.81 10.47
CA LEU A 44 -15.33 1.85 9.43
C LEU A 44 -15.13 1.22 8.05
N LEU A 45 -14.39 0.11 8.00
CA LEU A 45 -14.22 -0.67 6.77
C LEU A 45 -15.56 -1.20 6.26
N GLU A 46 -16.36 -1.81 7.13
CA GLU A 46 -17.69 -2.33 6.78
C GLU A 46 -18.63 -1.19 6.34
N ARG A 47 -18.58 -0.05 7.05
CA ARG A 47 -19.34 1.14 6.66
C ARG A 47 -18.92 1.69 5.30
N LEU A 48 -17.63 1.72 4.98
CA LEU A 48 -17.16 2.14 3.66
C LEU A 48 -17.67 1.19 2.56
N GLN A 49 -17.63 -0.12 2.79
CA GLN A 49 -18.13 -1.10 1.82
C GLN A 49 -19.65 -1.02 1.61
N THR A 50 -20.41 -0.77 2.67
CA THR A 50 -21.88 -0.79 2.63
C THR A 50 -22.49 0.55 2.23
N GLN A 51 -21.88 1.67 2.65
CA GLN A 51 -22.43 3.02 2.49
C GLN A 51 -21.87 3.75 1.26
N VAL A 52 -20.64 3.45 0.82
CA VAL A 52 -20.04 4.13 -0.34
C VAL A 52 -20.33 3.34 -1.61
N ARG A 53 -21.33 3.80 -2.37
CA ARG A 53 -21.65 3.26 -3.69
C ARG A 53 -21.12 4.19 -4.77
N VAL A 54 -20.15 3.74 -5.57
CA VAL A 54 -19.65 4.49 -6.73
C VAL A 54 -20.40 4.02 -7.97
N ASN A 55 -20.93 4.95 -8.74
CA ASN A 55 -21.80 4.69 -9.89
C ASN A 55 -21.02 4.29 -11.16
N ARG A 56 -20.14 3.28 -11.07
CA ARG A 56 -19.30 2.82 -12.19
C ARG A 56 -19.57 1.37 -12.56
N GLY A 57 -19.91 1.15 -13.84
CA GLY A 57 -20.32 -0.16 -14.40
C GLY A 57 -19.24 -1.25 -14.51
N ARG A 58 -18.02 -1.02 -14.01
CA ARG A 58 -16.92 -2.00 -14.01
C ARG A 58 -16.11 -1.90 -12.73
N MET A 59 -16.70 -2.22 -11.58
CA MET A 59 -15.89 -2.67 -10.44
C MET A 59 -15.35 -4.06 -10.76
N GLY A 60 -14.30 -4.10 -11.57
CA GLY A 60 -13.48 -5.29 -11.74
C GLY A 60 -12.64 -5.48 -10.48
N GLN A 61 -12.93 -6.55 -9.73
CA GLN A 61 -12.17 -7.11 -8.61
C GLN A 61 -11.82 -6.22 -7.40
N TYR A 62 -11.85 -4.90 -7.49
CA TYR A 62 -11.48 -3.97 -6.42
C TYR A 62 -12.67 -3.09 -6.00
N GLU A 63 -12.82 -2.92 -4.69
CA GLU A 63 -13.83 -2.08 -4.04
C GLU A 63 -13.27 -0.67 -3.73
N VAL A 64 -14.14 0.33 -3.51
CA VAL A 64 -13.74 1.73 -3.24
C VAL A 64 -12.81 1.81 -2.04
N CYS A 65 -13.12 1.03 -1.01
CA CYS A 65 -12.32 0.90 0.19
C CYS A 65 -10.89 0.46 -0.10
N ASP A 66 -10.63 -0.35 -1.14
CA ASP A 66 -9.28 -0.80 -1.45
C ASP A 66 -8.39 0.39 -1.86
N PHE A 67 -8.94 1.31 -2.65
CA PHE A 67 -8.23 2.53 -3.05
C PHE A 67 -8.15 3.56 -1.91
N VAL A 68 -9.20 3.70 -1.10
CA VAL A 68 -9.20 4.62 0.05
C VAL A 68 -8.16 4.21 1.08
N LEU A 69 -8.09 2.92 1.43
CA LEU A 69 -7.09 2.39 2.35
C LEU A 69 -5.68 2.57 1.82
N LEU A 70 -5.47 2.31 0.52
CA LEU A 70 -4.18 2.47 -0.14
C LEU A 70 -3.72 3.93 -0.15
N LEU A 71 -4.62 4.88 -0.46
CA LEU A 71 -4.32 6.31 -0.44
C LEU A 71 -4.07 6.81 0.99
N LEU A 72 -4.76 6.27 1.98
CA LEU A 72 -4.51 6.60 3.38
C LEU A 72 -3.13 6.11 3.83
N ALA A 73 -2.75 4.87 3.48
CA ALA A 73 -1.41 4.37 3.76
C ALA A 73 -0.33 5.19 3.06
N TYR A 74 -0.57 5.63 1.82
CA TYR A 74 0.30 6.56 1.13
C TYR A 74 0.44 7.89 1.90
N ALA A 75 -0.67 8.48 2.34
CA ALA A 75 -0.66 9.72 3.10
C ALA A 75 0.10 9.58 4.45
N ILE A 76 -0.10 8.47 5.16
CA ILE A 76 0.61 8.14 6.40
C ILE A 76 2.11 7.93 6.14
N SER A 77 2.46 7.31 5.01
CA SER A 77 3.86 7.02 4.68
C SER A 77 4.74 8.25 4.58
N GLY A 78 4.15 9.42 4.32
CA GLY A 78 4.88 10.67 4.13
C GLY A 78 5.83 10.66 2.92
N LEU A 79 5.71 9.68 2.03
CA LEU A 79 6.55 9.56 0.84
C LEU A 79 6.12 10.59 -0.22
N ASP A 80 7.11 11.18 -0.89
CA ASP A 80 6.88 12.25 -1.87
C ASP A 80 6.16 11.77 -3.13
N THR A 81 6.25 10.48 -3.44
CA THR A 81 5.66 9.91 -4.66
C THR A 81 4.94 8.59 -4.41
N LEU A 82 3.83 8.38 -5.14
CA LEU A 82 3.14 7.10 -5.18
C LEU A 82 4.05 5.97 -5.66
N GLN A 83 5.00 6.26 -6.55
CA GLN A 83 5.95 5.27 -7.03
C GLN A 83 6.80 4.73 -5.88
N SER A 84 7.45 5.60 -5.10
CA SER A 84 8.26 5.20 -3.93
C SER A 84 7.43 4.44 -2.91
N PHE A 85 6.15 4.80 -2.76
CA PHE A 85 5.23 4.07 -1.90
C PHE A 85 4.95 2.66 -2.40
N PHE A 86 4.63 2.47 -3.69
CA PHE A 86 4.40 1.14 -4.24
C PHE A 86 5.66 0.26 -4.17
N GLU A 87 6.85 0.84 -4.38
CA GLU A 87 8.14 0.13 -4.25
C GLU A 87 8.33 -0.39 -2.83
N GLN A 88 8.12 0.45 -1.80
CA GLN A 88 8.23 0.01 -0.40
C GLN A 88 7.09 -0.92 0.00
N LEU A 89 5.87 -0.70 -0.49
CA LEU A 89 4.69 -1.50 -0.16
C LEU A 89 4.85 -2.95 -0.61
N GLN A 90 5.52 -3.24 -1.73
CA GLN A 90 5.74 -4.61 -2.21
C GLN A 90 6.32 -5.52 -1.13
N SER A 91 7.21 -4.99 -0.29
CA SER A 91 7.87 -5.72 0.79
C SER A 91 6.94 -6.15 1.93
N VAL A 92 5.84 -5.44 2.14
CA VAL A 92 4.94 -5.57 3.29
C VAL A 92 3.47 -5.71 2.89
N GLN A 93 3.20 -5.90 1.60
CA GLN A 93 1.86 -5.90 1.03
C GLN A 93 0.93 -6.90 1.73
N SER A 94 1.40 -8.13 1.97
CA SER A 94 0.60 -9.17 2.62
C SER A 94 0.18 -8.80 4.04
N ILE A 95 1.04 -8.12 4.79
CA ILE A 95 0.79 -7.68 6.17
C ILE A 95 -0.28 -6.60 6.16
N VAL A 96 -0.12 -5.58 5.30
CA VAL A 96 -1.06 -4.47 5.18
C VAL A 96 -2.43 -4.97 4.74
N MET A 97 -2.48 -5.83 3.72
CA MET A 97 -3.75 -6.41 3.22
C MET A 97 -4.44 -7.28 4.27
N SER A 98 -3.69 -8.01 5.10
CA SER A 98 -4.27 -8.85 6.15
C SER A 98 -5.01 -8.03 7.21
N VAL A 99 -4.45 -6.90 7.66
CA VAL A 99 -5.12 -6.01 8.63
C VAL A 99 -6.39 -5.41 8.05
N TRP A 100 -6.37 -5.07 6.76
CA TRP A 100 -7.52 -4.52 6.06
C TRP A 100 -8.53 -5.56 5.57
N GLN A 101 -8.34 -6.84 5.90
CA GLN A 101 -9.19 -7.96 5.46
C GLN A 101 -9.35 -8.03 3.94
N ARG A 102 -8.27 -7.75 3.19
CA ARG A 102 -8.23 -7.79 1.73
C ARG A 102 -7.37 -8.93 1.22
N GLN A 103 -7.80 -9.52 0.11
CA GLN A 103 -7.05 -10.58 -0.56
C GLN A 103 -6.05 -10.03 -1.58
N HIS A 104 -6.33 -8.86 -2.16
CA HIS A 104 -5.54 -8.28 -3.23
C HIS A 104 -5.24 -6.82 -2.94
N CYS A 105 -3.97 -6.43 -3.11
CA CYS A 105 -3.60 -5.02 -3.13
C CYS A 105 -3.85 -4.45 -4.52
N PRO A 106 -4.52 -3.30 -4.65
CA PRO A 106 -4.64 -2.63 -5.93
C PRO A 106 -3.26 -2.32 -6.51
N VAL A 107 -3.11 -2.54 -7.81
CA VAL A 107 -1.92 -2.14 -8.56
C VAL A 107 -1.99 -0.67 -8.96
N ALA A 108 -0.83 -0.05 -9.17
CA ALA A 108 -0.71 1.37 -9.50
C ALA A 108 -1.57 1.80 -10.71
N SER A 109 -1.68 0.95 -11.74
CA SER A 109 -2.49 1.24 -12.93
C SER A 109 -3.99 1.27 -12.62
N THR A 110 -4.47 0.44 -11.69
CA THR A 110 -5.88 0.45 -11.26
C THR A 110 -6.17 1.68 -10.41
N LEU A 111 -5.26 2.07 -9.51
CA LEU A 111 -5.38 3.31 -8.74
C LEU A 111 -5.42 4.54 -9.67
N SER A 112 -4.54 4.60 -10.67
CA SER A 112 -4.54 5.70 -11.64
C SER A 112 -5.86 5.82 -12.39
N ARG A 113 -6.44 4.70 -12.83
CA ARG A 113 -7.79 4.69 -13.43
C ARG A 113 -8.83 5.19 -12.44
N PHE A 114 -8.85 4.65 -11.23
CA PHE A 114 -9.76 5.10 -10.17
C PHE A 114 -9.66 6.61 -9.89
N LEU A 115 -8.46 7.18 -9.91
CA LEU A 115 -8.27 8.63 -9.72
C LEU A 115 -8.75 9.45 -10.93
N ALA A 116 -8.45 9.00 -12.16
CA ALA A 116 -8.98 9.63 -13.38
C ALA A 116 -10.52 9.60 -13.45
N ASP A 117 -11.08 8.67 -12.70
CA ASP A 117 -12.48 8.34 -12.67
C ASP A 117 -13.30 9.17 -11.67
N ILE A 118 -12.63 9.85 -10.73
CA ILE A 118 -13.21 10.81 -9.78
C ILE A 118 -13.36 12.15 -10.48
N GLU A 119 -14.60 12.62 -10.63
CA GLU A 119 -14.89 13.90 -11.27
C GLU A 119 -14.34 15.06 -10.41
N PRO A 120 -13.67 16.08 -11.00
CA PRO A 120 -13.14 17.22 -10.25
C PRO A 120 -14.19 17.97 -9.42
N THR A 121 -15.46 17.94 -9.85
CA THR A 121 -16.60 18.53 -9.14
C THR A 121 -16.89 17.88 -7.79
N ALA A 122 -16.47 16.63 -7.56
CA ALA A 122 -16.62 15.94 -6.28
C ALA A 122 -15.82 16.62 -5.14
N LEU A 123 -14.80 17.42 -5.46
CA LEU A 123 -13.97 18.14 -4.49
C LEU A 123 -14.54 19.52 -4.11
N TYR A 124 -15.52 20.04 -4.85
CA TYR A 124 -16.07 21.39 -4.67
C TYR A 124 -17.44 21.44 -3.99
N GLN A 125 -17.95 20.31 -3.49
CA GLN A 125 -19.30 20.22 -2.90
C GLN A 125 -19.32 20.17 -1.35
N PHE A 126 -18.35 20.82 -0.69
CA PHE A 126 -18.36 21.00 0.77
C PHE A 126 -18.60 22.46 1.15
#